data_AF-A0A1Y2BBG1-F1
#
_entry.id   AF-A0A1Y2BBG1-F1
#
_cell.length_a   1.000
_cell.length_b   1.000
_cell.length_c   1.000
_cell.angle_alpha   90.00
_cell.angle_beta   90.00
_cell.angle_gamma   90.00
#
_symmetry.space_group_name_H-M   'P 1'
#
loop_
_entity.id
_entity.type
_entity.pdbx_description
1 polymer ?
#
loop_
_entity_poly.entity_id
_entity_poly.type
_entity_poly.pdbx_seq_one_letter_code
_entity_poly.pdbx_strand_id
1 'polypeptide(L)'
;MRLEVFTTCLASLSYARALISQQQPASVPVQISAITDSPLHPHIDHSALYPDDGEVVPPPEGMVLHPLHVSGPSAERVDLTFFSDGYTSDEVEKFLKDAKKLTEDIVSPSSAMGHVQHLLNVWAVFVPSNTSGVGTQDTPIPGAAFGLYRPGSELRAVFVDQPRKARAACKFFREGREGGCDQAVLLGNSPLYGGLGGEFTIITASERNGPLVLRHELGHSLIPVGEEYEGGYAYFGANSEKLESLNQLKWKGFLSSSEQIRVEDVKVPVQAYPWYDLSQGPYNVTFESSSLKNSSHTYPTGLLRLSMSSIPYPSHISVSINQVALNVSEAFPPSWAGTKDRRWLEIPLPNGIDKGVNTIDVRLTKEGMEAEEGQGGKMITSLEVEEYGGQGRFNHSEGFIGAFPTYAMDGKVTLRPTNDACLMRSVNRPSFCPVCADALEKSLLGKIEKKRLTVDGGMDS
;
A
#
# COMPACT_ATOMS: atom_id res chain seq x y z
N MET A 1 -17.29 -49.27 -7.09
CA MET A 1 -16.55 -48.58 -8.17
C MET A 1 -16.75 -47.08 -7.97
N ARG A 2 -16.00 -46.52 -7.02
CA ARG A 2 -15.99 -45.11 -6.60
C ARG A 2 -14.63 -44.90 -5.96
N LEU A 3 -13.81 -44.05 -6.54
CA LEU A 3 -12.72 -43.30 -5.91
C LEU A 3 -12.22 -42.27 -6.94
N GLU A 4 -11.58 -41.21 -6.44
CA GLU A 4 -10.92 -40.11 -7.17
C GLU A 4 -11.82 -38.93 -7.55
N VAL A 5 -11.85 -37.90 -6.69
CA VAL A 5 -11.43 -36.51 -6.98
C VAL A 5 -11.21 -35.80 -5.62
N PHE A 6 -9.97 -35.76 -5.11
CA PHE A 6 -9.58 -34.92 -3.97
C PHE A 6 -8.05 -34.69 -3.99
N THR A 7 -7.53 -33.91 -4.96
CA THR A 7 -6.08 -33.59 -4.95
C THR A 7 -5.65 -32.30 -5.64
N THR A 8 -6.53 -31.32 -5.89
CA THR A 8 -6.14 -30.10 -6.65
C THR A 8 -6.32 -28.76 -5.93
N CYS A 9 -6.78 -28.72 -4.67
CA CYS A 9 -6.96 -27.46 -3.94
C CYS A 9 -5.83 -27.09 -2.93
N LEU A 10 -4.90 -28.01 -2.65
CA LEU A 10 -3.82 -27.78 -1.66
C LEU A 10 -2.51 -27.23 -2.28
N ALA A 11 -2.37 -27.28 -3.60
CA ALA A 11 -1.15 -26.81 -4.28
C ALA A 11 -1.04 -25.28 -4.36
N SER A 12 -2.17 -24.56 -4.43
CA SER A 12 -2.21 -23.10 -4.61
C SER A 12 -1.91 -22.31 -3.33
N LEU A 13 -2.35 -22.81 -2.16
CA LEU A 13 -2.02 -22.22 -0.85
C LEU A 13 -0.54 -22.42 -0.47
N SER A 14 0.06 -23.51 -0.94
CA SER A 14 1.48 -23.80 -0.70
C SER A 14 2.39 -22.90 -1.54
N TYR A 15 1.95 -22.45 -2.72
CA TYR A 15 2.76 -21.61 -3.62
C TYR A 15 2.82 -20.15 -3.16
N ALA A 16 1.72 -19.58 -2.65
CA ALA A 16 1.70 -18.25 -2.05
C ALA A 16 2.44 -18.19 -0.70
N ARG A 17 2.42 -19.28 0.08
CA ARG A 17 3.26 -19.44 1.30
C ARG A 17 4.74 -19.63 0.99
N ALA A 18 5.09 -20.30 -0.11
CA ALA A 18 6.49 -20.60 -0.47
C ALA A 18 7.27 -19.40 -1.03
N LEU A 19 6.59 -18.42 -1.64
CA LEU A 19 7.27 -17.24 -2.21
C LEU A 19 7.70 -16.20 -1.16
N ILE A 20 7.24 -16.32 0.09
CA ILE A 20 7.56 -15.39 1.19
C ILE A 20 8.50 -16.03 2.23
N SER A 21 8.68 -17.36 2.20
CA SER A 21 9.43 -18.14 3.21
C SER A 21 10.82 -18.62 2.75
N GLN A 22 11.61 -17.77 2.08
CA GLN A 22 13.03 -18.08 1.86
C GLN A 22 13.91 -17.37 2.89
N GLN A 23 14.04 -17.96 4.08
CA GLN A 23 15.24 -17.79 4.89
C GLN A 23 16.42 -18.42 4.15
N GLN A 24 17.29 -17.60 3.54
CA GLN A 24 18.57 -18.08 3.05
C GLN A 24 19.59 -18.19 4.21
N PRO A 25 20.37 -19.28 4.29
CA PRO A 25 21.46 -19.38 5.26
C PRO A 25 22.61 -18.44 4.88
N ALA A 26 23.32 -17.95 5.90
CA ALA A 26 24.39 -16.97 5.77
C ALA A 26 25.57 -17.44 4.89
N SER A 27 26.20 -16.44 4.25
CA SER A 27 27.55 -16.41 3.64
C SER A 27 27.74 -16.80 2.16
N VAL A 28 27.33 -15.91 1.23
CA VAL A 28 28.05 -15.51 -0.03
C VAL A 28 27.50 -14.13 -0.45
N PRO A 29 28.31 -13.14 -0.89
CA PRO A 29 27.76 -11.90 -1.45
C PRO A 29 26.96 -12.21 -2.72
N VAL A 30 25.63 -12.08 -2.64
CA VAL A 30 24.74 -12.34 -3.75
C VAL A 30 24.83 -11.17 -4.74
N GLN A 31 25.47 -11.38 -5.90
CA GLN A 31 25.25 -10.55 -7.08
C GLN A 31 23.88 -10.93 -7.66
N ILE A 32 22.84 -10.16 -7.31
CA ILE A 32 21.52 -10.34 -7.91
C ILE A 32 21.54 -9.66 -9.28
N SER A 33 21.54 -10.46 -10.34
CA SER A 33 21.17 -9.99 -11.68
C SER A 33 19.67 -9.77 -11.70
N ALA A 34 19.19 -8.62 -12.19
CA ALA A 34 17.75 -8.36 -12.33
C ALA A 34 17.08 -9.51 -13.11
N ILE A 35 16.10 -10.17 -12.49
CA ILE A 35 15.44 -11.33 -13.08
C ILE A 35 14.27 -10.87 -13.95
N THR A 36 14.33 -11.26 -15.21
CA THR A 36 13.25 -11.27 -16.21
C THR A 36 12.47 -12.58 -16.15
N ASP A 37 11.17 -12.47 -16.43
CA ASP A 37 10.20 -13.50 -16.84
C ASP A 37 9.61 -14.46 -15.78
N SER A 38 8.32 -14.27 -15.50
CA SER A 38 7.37 -15.39 -15.36
C SER A 38 5.92 -14.93 -15.69
N PRO A 39 5.08 -15.78 -16.31
CA PRO A 39 3.88 -15.33 -17.01
C PRO A 39 2.58 -15.38 -16.18
N LEU A 40 1.68 -14.43 -16.51
CA LEU A 40 0.22 -14.43 -16.32
C LEU A 40 -0.28 -14.54 -14.88
N HIS A 41 -0.49 -13.42 -14.18
CA HIS A 41 -1.27 -13.43 -12.94
C HIS A 41 -2.51 -12.50 -13.04
N PRO A 42 -3.70 -13.01 -12.68
CA PRO A 42 -4.95 -12.26 -12.65
C PRO A 42 -4.94 -11.26 -11.49
N HIS A 43 -5.97 -10.42 -11.40
CA HIS A 43 -6.28 -9.61 -10.21
C HIS A 43 -5.88 -10.34 -8.92
N ILE A 44 -5.19 -9.68 -7.97
CA ILE A 44 -5.08 -10.24 -6.62
C ILE A 44 -6.52 -10.42 -6.13
N ASP A 45 -6.98 -11.66 -6.09
CA ASP A 45 -8.28 -11.97 -5.56
C ASP A 45 -8.17 -11.92 -4.05
N HIS A 46 -8.35 -10.73 -3.49
CA HIS A 46 -8.35 -10.54 -2.03
C HIS A 46 -9.46 -11.36 -1.35
N SER A 47 -10.50 -11.80 -2.08
CA SER A 47 -11.50 -12.73 -1.55
C SER A 47 -10.95 -14.15 -1.38
N ALA A 48 -9.95 -14.54 -2.17
CA ALA A 48 -9.23 -15.80 -2.01
C ALA A 48 -8.25 -15.81 -0.83
N LEU A 49 -7.85 -14.63 -0.30
CA LEU A 49 -7.04 -14.55 0.93
C LEU A 49 -7.82 -15.02 2.15
N TYR A 50 -9.13 -14.80 2.16
CA TYR A 50 -10.01 -15.13 3.26
C TYR A 50 -11.21 -15.93 2.72
N PRO A 51 -11.04 -17.20 2.32
CA PRO A 51 -12.15 -17.98 1.79
C PRO A 51 -13.28 -18.10 2.82
N ASP A 52 -14.52 -18.03 2.34
CA ASP A 52 -15.70 -18.35 3.13
C ASP A 52 -16.02 -19.84 2.97
N ASP A 53 -15.94 -20.58 4.07
CA ASP A 53 -16.29 -22.01 4.12
C ASP A 53 -17.76 -22.24 4.52
N GLY A 54 -18.54 -21.16 4.67
CA GLY A 54 -19.96 -21.20 5.00
C GLY A 54 -20.25 -21.41 6.50
N GLU A 55 -19.22 -21.45 7.35
CA GLU A 55 -19.42 -21.55 8.80
C GLU A 55 -19.92 -20.23 9.39
N VAL A 56 -21.01 -20.30 10.15
CA VAL A 56 -21.60 -19.13 10.81
C VAL A 56 -20.90 -18.88 12.14
N VAL A 57 -20.16 -17.77 12.23
CA VAL A 57 -19.50 -17.31 13.45
C VAL A 57 -20.29 -16.15 14.06
N PRO A 58 -20.61 -16.16 15.38
CA PRO A 58 -21.29 -15.03 16.02
C PRO A 58 -20.38 -13.78 16.06
N PRO A 59 -20.96 -12.57 16.12
CA PRO A 59 -20.17 -11.36 16.32
C PRO A 59 -19.45 -11.41 17.68
N PRO A 60 -18.29 -10.72 17.83
CA PRO A 60 -17.61 -10.61 19.11
C PRO A 60 -18.53 -10.07 20.23
N GLU A 61 -18.37 -10.57 21.44
CA GLU A 61 -19.07 -10.03 22.62
C GLU A 61 -18.43 -8.72 23.09
N GLY A 62 -19.22 -7.89 23.79
CA GLY A 62 -18.71 -6.66 24.41
C GLY A 62 -18.34 -5.54 23.42
N MET A 63 -18.81 -5.61 22.17
CA MET A 63 -18.59 -4.54 21.20
C MET A 63 -19.30 -3.24 21.61
N VAL A 64 -18.59 -2.11 21.53
CA VAL A 64 -19.14 -0.78 21.85
C VAL A 64 -18.91 0.19 20.69
N LEU A 65 -20.01 0.74 20.16
CA LEU A 65 -20.01 1.68 19.04
C LEU A 65 -19.85 3.13 19.50
N HIS A 66 -19.06 3.90 18.76
CA HIS A 66 -18.85 5.33 18.94
C HIS A 66 -18.90 6.05 17.59
N PRO A 67 -19.70 7.14 17.44
CA PRO A 67 -19.65 7.97 16.25
C PRO A 67 -18.35 8.78 16.19
N LEU A 68 -17.71 8.83 15.02
CA LEU A 68 -16.55 9.69 14.77
C LEU A 68 -16.86 10.82 13.78
N HIS A 69 -17.55 10.49 12.68
CA HIS A 69 -18.00 11.44 11.67
C HIS A 69 -19.35 10.98 11.12
N VAL A 70 -20.43 11.73 11.34
CA VAL A 70 -21.77 11.35 10.88
C VAL A 70 -22.32 12.47 10.03
N SER A 71 -22.50 12.22 8.73
CA SER A 71 -22.96 13.21 7.75
C SER A 71 -24.40 12.96 7.29
N GLY A 72 -25.04 11.87 7.73
CA GLY A 72 -26.43 11.56 7.45
C GLY A 72 -26.83 10.13 7.83
N PRO A 73 -28.07 9.72 7.49
CA PRO A 73 -28.54 8.35 7.72
C PRO A 73 -27.66 7.32 7.01
N SER A 74 -27.41 6.16 7.64
CA SER A 74 -26.62 5.06 7.06
C SER A 74 -27.12 4.63 5.68
N ALA A 75 -28.44 4.60 5.45
CA ALA A 75 -29.02 4.24 4.15
C ALA A 75 -28.64 5.19 3.00
N GLU A 76 -28.14 6.39 3.30
CA GLU A 76 -27.74 7.40 2.33
C GLU A 76 -26.24 7.70 2.35
N ARG A 77 -25.45 6.91 3.09
CA ARG A 77 -24.00 7.08 3.25
C ARG A 77 -23.31 5.75 3.09
N VAL A 78 -22.01 5.80 2.82
CA VAL A 78 -21.11 4.65 2.99
C VAL A 78 -20.56 4.69 4.40
N ASP A 79 -20.78 3.63 5.16
CA ASP A 79 -20.33 3.51 6.55
C ASP A 79 -18.96 2.83 6.62
N LEU A 80 -17.93 3.60 6.98
CA LEU A 80 -16.59 3.10 7.30
C LEU A 80 -16.53 2.80 8.80
N THR A 81 -16.18 1.58 9.18
CA THR A 81 -16.15 1.19 10.61
C THR A 81 -14.79 0.70 11.02
N PHE A 82 -14.13 1.45 11.91
CA PHE A 82 -12.93 0.99 12.60
C PHE A 82 -13.31 -0.05 13.65
N PHE A 83 -12.74 -1.25 13.58
CA PHE A 83 -12.80 -2.25 14.64
C PHE A 83 -11.43 -2.36 15.30
N SER A 84 -11.38 -2.27 16.63
CA SER A 84 -10.12 -2.38 17.36
C SER A 84 -9.60 -3.82 17.39
N ASP A 85 -8.31 -4.01 17.15
CA ASP A 85 -7.60 -5.27 17.41
C ASP A 85 -6.34 -5.04 18.24
N GLY A 86 -6.14 -5.87 19.27
CA GLY A 86 -5.01 -5.73 20.18
C GLY A 86 -5.11 -4.55 21.14
N TYR A 87 -6.31 -4.01 21.35
CA TYR A 87 -6.59 -3.02 22.40
C TYR A 87 -7.30 -3.70 23.56
N THR A 88 -6.73 -3.59 24.75
CA THR A 88 -7.32 -4.12 25.98
C THR A 88 -8.45 -3.21 26.50
N SER A 89 -9.23 -3.69 27.47
CA SER A 89 -10.30 -2.89 28.10
C SER A 89 -9.81 -1.60 28.75
N ASP A 90 -8.53 -1.53 29.14
CA ASP A 90 -7.91 -0.32 29.69
C ASP A 90 -7.42 0.65 28.59
N GLU A 91 -7.46 0.23 27.32
CA GLU A 91 -6.97 1.00 26.16
C GLU A 91 -8.11 1.52 25.26
N VAL A 92 -9.36 1.53 25.74
CA VAL A 92 -10.52 2.06 24.99
C VAL A 92 -10.27 3.51 24.54
N GLU A 93 -9.83 4.38 25.46
CA GLU A 93 -9.53 5.78 25.12
C GLU A 93 -8.40 5.91 24.10
N LYS A 94 -7.41 5.03 24.16
CA LYS A 94 -6.32 4.97 23.18
C LYS A 94 -6.86 4.61 21.80
N PHE A 95 -7.68 3.56 21.69
CA PHE A 95 -8.32 3.17 20.44
C PHE A 95 -9.16 4.30 19.85
N LEU A 96 -10.01 4.95 20.66
CA LEU A 96 -10.86 6.04 20.19
C LEU A 96 -10.03 7.23 19.71
N LYS A 97 -8.92 7.54 20.38
CA LYS A 97 -7.98 8.59 19.95
C LYS A 97 -7.32 8.23 18.61
N ASP A 98 -6.86 6.99 18.47
CA ASP A 98 -6.20 6.50 17.25
C ASP A 98 -7.19 6.56 16.06
N ALA A 99 -8.40 5.99 16.23
CA ALA A 99 -9.45 5.99 15.22
C ALA A 99 -9.95 7.41 14.87
N LYS A 100 -10.06 8.30 15.86
CA LYS A 100 -10.44 9.70 15.65
C LYS A 100 -9.39 10.46 14.83
N LYS A 101 -8.10 10.33 15.17
CA LYS A 101 -7.00 10.95 14.41
C LYS A 101 -7.03 10.50 12.95
N LEU A 102 -7.23 9.22 12.71
CA LEU A 102 -7.33 8.64 11.37
C LEU A 102 -8.58 9.10 10.61
N THR A 103 -9.70 9.26 11.31
CA THR A 103 -10.94 9.80 10.74
C THR A 103 -10.76 11.25 10.31
N GLU A 104 -10.25 12.11 11.20
CA GLU A 104 -9.94 13.52 10.93
C GLU A 104 -9.00 13.67 9.73
N ASP A 105 -8.03 12.76 9.63
CA ASP A 105 -7.11 12.72 8.51
C ASP A 105 -7.81 12.45 7.17
N ILE A 106 -8.67 11.43 7.05
CA ILE A 106 -9.29 11.10 5.75
C ILE A 106 -10.38 12.10 5.34
N VAL A 107 -11.17 12.62 6.29
CA VAL A 107 -12.30 13.54 6.00
C VAL A 107 -11.88 15.00 5.89
N SER A 108 -10.66 15.35 6.30
CA SER A 108 -10.15 16.73 6.17
C SER A 108 -10.33 17.26 4.74
N PRO A 109 -10.78 18.51 4.55
CA PRO A 109 -11.02 19.10 3.23
C PRO A 109 -9.82 19.05 2.27
N SER A 110 -8.60 19.03 2.80
CA SER A 110 -7.34 18.97 2.01
C SER A 110 -6.79 17.55 1.81
N SER A 111 -7.51 16.52 2.27
CA SER A 111 -7.06 15.12 2.26
C SER A 111 -7.79 14.28 1.21
N ALA A 112 -7.47 12.99 1.15
CA ALA A 112 -7.90 12.05 0.12
C ALA A 112 -9.42 11.94 -0.06
N MET A 113 -10.22 12.16 0.98
CA MET A 113 -11.68 12.01 0.94
C MET A 113 -12.44 13.29 1.30
N GLY A 114 -11.74 14.43 1.40
CA GLY A 114 -12.37 15.70 1.80
C GLY A 114 -13.51 16.14 0.87
N HIS A 115 -13.42 15.86 -0.43
CA HIS A 115 -14.45 16.19 -1.41
C HIS A 115 -15.70 15.30 -1.30
N VAL A 116 -15.55 14.08 -0.77
CA VAL A 116 -16.64 13.10 -0.61
C VAL A 116 -17.05 12.87 0.84
N GLN A 117 -16.51 13.63 1.81
CA GLN A 117 -16.80 13.42 3.24
C GLN A 117 -18.29 13.47 3.58
N HIS A 118 -19.09 14.16 2.77
CA HIS A 118 -20.54 14.26 2.91
C HIS A 118 -21.30 13.00 2.47
N LEU A 119 -20.62 12.05 1.82
CA LEU A 119 -21.13 10.72 1.44
C LEU A 119 -20.73 9.64 2.45
N LEU A 120 -19.94 9.99 3.47
CA LEU A 120 -19.36 9.05 4.42
C LEU A 120 -19.96 9.21 5.80
N ASN A 121 -20.16 8.09 6.48
CA ASN A 121 -20.17 8.01 7.93
C ASN A 121 -18.94 7.23 8.38
N VAL A 122 -18.39 7.58 9.53
CA VAL A 122 -17.25 6.91 10.15
C VAL A 122 -17.57 6.60 11.60
N TRP A 123 -17.40 5.32 11.94
CA TRP A 123 -17.70 4.75 13.24
C TRP A 123 -16.44 4.10 13.84
N ALA A 124 -16.36 4.09 15.17
CA ALA A 124 -15.40 3.27 15.91
C ALA A 124 -16.18 2.21 16.70
N VAL A 125 -15.80 0.96 16.56
CA VAL A 125 -16.30 -0.14 17.37
C VAL A 125 -15.13 -0.68 18.18
N PHE A 126 -15.18 -0.45 19.49
CA PHE A 126 -14.27 -1.10 20.40
C PHE A 126 -14.66 -2.58 20.52
N VAL A 127 -13.68 -3.44 20.28
CA VAL A 127 -13.75 -4.90 20.42
C VAL A 127 -12.63 -5.32 21.38
N PRO A 128 -12.96 -5.82 22.58
CA PRO A 128 -11.96 -6.08 23.61
C PRO A 128 -10.99 -7.18 23.20
N SER A 129 -9.70 -6.91 23.33
CA SER A 129 -8.63 -7.92 23.30
C SER A 129 -8.12 -8.20 24.71
N ASN A 130 -7.63 -9.41 24.97
CA ASN A 130 -7.03 -9.75 26.26
C ASN A 130 -5.58 -9.28 26.38
N THR A 131 -4.90 -9.11 25.24
CA THR A 131 -3.48 -8.75 25.15
C THR A 131 -3.33 -7.53 24.25
N SER A 132 -2.49 -6.59 24.67
CA SER A 132 -2.16 -5.39 23.90
C SER A 132 -1.13 -5.71 22.80
N GLY A 133 -1.32 -5.20 21.58
CA GLY A 133 -0.33 -5.25 20.51
C GLY A 133 -0.80 -5.89 19.19
N VAL A 134 0.15 -6.18 18.30
CA VAL A 134 -0.06 -6.92 17.04
C VAL A 134 0.94 -8.07 16.99
N GLY A 135 0.49 -9.24 16.51
CA GLY A 135 1.32 -10.43 16.38
C GLY A 135 2.49 -10.28 15.40
N THR A 136 3.47 -11.17 15.49
CA THR A 136 4.63 -11.23 14.59
C THR A 136 5.03 -12.68 14.36
N GLN A 137 5.91 -12.95 13.38
CA GLN A 137 6.38 -14.31 13.07
C GLN A 137 5.23 -15.28 12.78
N ASP A 138 4.34 -14.86 11.87
CA ASP A 138 3.15 -15.61 11.44
C ASP A 138 2.20 -16.02 12.59
N THR A 139 2.30 -15.34 13.74
CA THR A 139 1.57 -15.72 14.95
C THR A 139 0.82 -14.50 15.52
N PRO A 140 -0.52 -14.54 15.63
CA PRO A 140 -1.28 -13.52 16.34
C PRO A 140 -0.99 -13.57 17.85
N ILE A 141 -1.15 -12.42 18.53
CA ILE A 141 -1.07 -12.43 20.00
C ILE A 141 -2.30 -13.17 20.58
N PRO A 142 -2.12 -14.04 21.60
CA PRO A 142 -3.24 -14.73 22.22
C PRO A 142 -4.29 -13.77 22.77
N GLY A 143 -5.55 -14.01 22.41
CA GLY A 143 -6.68 -13.21 22.87
C GLY A 143 -6.84 -11.85 22.18
N ALA A 144 -6.16 -11.59 21.06
CA ALA A 144 -6.57 -10.53 20.14
C ALA A 144 -7.97 -10.80 19.57
N ALA A 145 -8.75 -9.74 19.38
CA ALA A 145 -10.14 -9.80 18.93
C ALA A 145 -10.30 -10.51 17.58
N PHE A 146 -9.47 -10.11 16.62
CA PHE A 146 -9.39 -10.63 15.25
C PHE A 146 -8.03 -11.28 14.95
N GLY A 147 -7.02 -11.08 15.81
CA GLY A 147 -5.72 -11.71 15.67
C GLY A 147 -4.92 -11.13 14.52
N LEU A 148 -4.71 -9.82 14.51
CA LEU A 148 -3.83 -9.19 13.54
C LEU A 148 -2.37 -9.56 13.79
N TYR A 149 -1.63 -9.86 12.72
CA TYR A 149 -0.22 -10.26 12.82
C TYR A 149 0.61 -9.90 11.59
N ARG A 150 1.92 -9.83 11.78
CA ARG A 150 2.92 -9.74 10.70
C ARG A 150 3.55 -11.11 10.43
N PRO A 151 3.83 -11.48 9.17
CA PRO A 151 4.51 -12.75 8.87
C PRO A 151 5.92 -12.83 9.44
N GLY A 152 6.65 -11.72 9.45
CA GLY A 152 7.99 -11.65 10.04
C GLY A 152 8.18 -10.39 10.87
N SER A 153 9.44 -9.99 11.05
CA SER A 153 9.78 -8.74 11.72
C SER A 153 9.53 -7.52 10.84
N GLU A 154 9.43 -7.69 9.52
CA GLU A 154 9.36 -6.61 8.55
C GLU A 154 8.13 -5.73 8.76
N LEU A 155 8.34 -4.41 8.69
CA LEU A 155 7.24 -3.45 8.64
C LEU A 155 6.59 -3.49 7.25
N ARG A 156 5.77 -4.52 7.02
CA ARG A 156 5.07 -4.81 5.75
C ARG A 156 3.57 -5.03 5.99
N ALA A 157 3.03 -6.13 5.49
CA ALA A 157 1.62 -6.43 5.51
C ALA A 157 1.21 -6.94 6.89
N VAL A 158 0.01 -6.56 7.30
CA VAL A 158 -0.64 -7.09 8.49
C VAL A 158 -1.82 -7.93 8.03
N PHE A 159 -1.86 -9.19 8.47
CA PHE A 159 -2.90 -10.15 8.13
C PHE A 159 -3.84 -10.32 9.31
N VAL A 160 -5.03 -10.85 9.02
CA VAL A 160 -6.04 -11.18 10.02
C VAL A 160 -6.16 -12.70 10.15
N ASP A 161 -6.05 -13.20 11.38
CA ASP A 161 -6.19 -14.63 11.68
C ASP A 161 -7.66 -15.08 11.76
N GLN A 162 -8.56 -14.19 12.22
CA GLN A 162 -9.98 -14.49 12.41
C GLN A 162 -10.89 -13.63 11.51
N PRO A 163 -10.78 -13.74 10.17
CA PRO A 163 -11.55 -12.91 9.23
C PRO A 163 -13.06 -13.11 9.37
N ARG A 164 -13.52 -14.32 9.75
CA ARG A 164 -14.95 -14.60 9.96
C ARG A 164 -15.54 -13.79 11.11
N LYS A 165 -14.78 -13.57 12.20
CA LYS A 165 -15.21 -12.69 13.29
C LYS A 165 -15.33 -11.24 12.83
N ALA A 166 -14.40 -10.77 11.99
CA ALA A 166 -14.46 -9.44 11.39
C ALA A 166 -15.70 -9.27 10.49
N ARG A 167 -16.02 -10.27 9.66
CA ARG A 167 -17.28 -10.28 8.87
C ARG A 167 -18.51 -10.25 9.77
N ALA A 168 -18.54 -11.08 10.80
CA ALA A 168 -19.67 -11.15 11.73
C ALA A 168 -19.88 -9.81 12.45
N ALA A 169 -18.80 -9.15 12.90
CA ALA A 169 -18.85 -7.83 13.50
C ALA A 169 -19.40 -6.77 12.52
N CYS A 170 -18.87 -6.70 11.30
CA CYS A 170 -19.37 -5.76 10.29
C CYS A 170 -20.82 -6.04 9.91
N LYS A 171 -21.20 -7.30 9.72
CA LYS A 171 -22.57 -7.73 9.44
C LYS A 171 -23.52 -7.28 10.56
N PHE A 172 -23.14 -7.47 11.83
CA PHE A 172 -23.94 -7.07 12.99
C PHE A 172 -24.31 -5.58 12.96
N PHE A 173 -23.35 -4.69 12.69
CA PHE A 173 -23.62 -3.26 12.59
C PHE A 173 -24.32 -2.86 11.29
N ARG A 174 -24.05 -3.54 10.19
CA ARG A 174 -24.76 -3.32 8.91
C ARG A 174 -26.25 -3.64 8.99
N GLU A 175 -26.62 -4.69 9.71
CA GLU A 175 -28.01 -5.13 9.90
C GLU A 175 -28.69 -4.47 11.12
N GLY A 176 -27.91 -3.78 11.95
CA GLY A 176 -28.39 -3.04 13.11
C GLY A 176 -29.14 -1.76 12.75
N ARG A 177 -29.79 -1.16 13.75
CA ARG A 177 -30.48 0.15 13.63
C ARG A 177 -29.62 1.34 14.04
N GLU A 178 -28.50 1.10 14.71
CA GLU A 178 -27.56 2.11 15.20
C GLU A 178 -26.18 1.86 14.59
N GLY A 179 -25.60 2.90 13.97
CA GLY A 179 -24.37 2.79 13.20
C GLY A 179 -24.58 2.19 11.81
N GLY A 180 -23.52 1.59 11.27
CA GLY A 180 -23.52 0.87 10.01
C GLY A 180 -22.13 0.34 9.70
N CYS A 181 -22.01 -0.62 8.78
CA CYS A 181 -20.71 -1.07 8.28
C CYS A 181 -20.82 -1.56 6.83
N ASP A 182 -20.29 -0.76 5.90
CA ASP A 182 -20.13 -1.16 4.49
C ASP A 182 -18.69 -1.55 4.18
N GLN A 183 -17.73 -0.91 4.85
CA GLN A 183 -16.31 -1.22 4.79
C GLN A 183 -15.74 -1.32 6.20
N ALA A 184 -15.27 -2.51 6.55
CA ALA A 184 -14.57 -2.73 7.81
C ALA A 184 -13.11 -2.30 7.69
N VAL A 185 -12.67 -1.50 8.66
CA VAL A 185 -11.29 -1.09 8.86
C VAL A 185 -10.78 -1.75 10.14
N LEU A 186 -9.86 -2.72 10.03
CA LEU A 186 -9.29 -3.38 11.19
C LEU A 186 -8.06 -2.58 11.66
N LEU A 187 -8.17 -1.97 12.85
CA LEU A 187 -7.13 -1.11 13.41
C LEU A 187 -6.32 -1.89 14.45
N GLY A 188 -5.10 -2.27 14.08
CA GLY A 188 -4.16 -2.94 14.98
C GLY A 188 -3.43 -1.99 15.92
N ASN A 189 -3.37 -2.35 17.20
CA ASN A 189 -2.64 -1.61 18.24
C ASN A 189 -1.11 -1.71 18.07
N SER A 190 -0.57 -0.98 17.09
CA SER A 190 0.86 -0.94 16.78
C SER A 190 1.26 0.47 16.38
N PRO A 191 2.33 1.04 16.94
CA PRO A 191 2.80 2.38 16.57
C PRO A 191 3.64 2.40 15.28
N LEU A 192 3.85 1.23 14.65
CA LEU A 192 4.71 1.05 13.48
C LEU A 192 3.92 0.61 12.26
N TYR A 193 4.44 0.93 11.08
CA TYR A 193 3.87 0.66 9.77
C TYR A 193 3.31 -0.76 9.66
N GLY A 194 2.16 -0.82 9.01
CA GLY A 194 1.56 -2.06 8.57
C GLY A 194 0.15 -1.82 8.06
N GLY A 195 -0.20 -2.56 7.02
CA GLY A 195 -1.55 -2.57 6.48
C GLY A 195 -1.68 -3.50 5.28
N LEU A 196 -2.92 -3.70 4.87
CA LEU A 196 -3.28 -4.52 3.71
C LEU A 196 -4.70 -4.12 3.27
N GLY A 197 -4.86 -3.80 1.99
CA GLY A 197 -6.17 -3.56 1.38
C GLY A 197 -6.85 -4.86 0.92
N GLY A 198 -8.14 -4.76 0.59
CA GLY A 198 -8.94 -5.86 0.08
C GLY A 198 -10.33 -5.89 0.72
N GLU A 199 -10.80 -7.07 1.10
CA GLU A 199 -12.08 -7.23 1.81
C GLU A 199 -12.14 -6.35 3.07
N PHE A 200 -11.09 -6.42 3.87
CA PHE A 200 -10.86 -5.53 5.01
C PHE A 200 -9.81 -4.51 4.64
N THR A 201 -9.99 -3.28 5.11
CA THR A 201 -8.88 -2.31 5.15
C THR A 201 -8.14 -2.54 6.46
N ILE A 202 -6.99 -3.21 6.42
CA ILE A 202 -6.18 -3.47 7.62
C ILE A 202 -5.13 -2.37 7.74
N ILE A 203 -5.01 -1.78 8.92
CA ILE A 203 -4.01 -0.76 9.21
C ILE A 203 -3.49 -0.88 10.64
N THR A 204 -2.41 -0.16 10.93
CA THR A 204 -1.86 0.00 12.28
C THR A 204 -2.04 1.44 12.76
N ALA A 205 -2.06 1.63 14.07
CA ALA A 205 -2.11 2.93 14.73
C ALA A 205 -0.79 3.73 14.65
N SER A 206 0.02 3.51 13.62
CA SER A 206 1.24 4.31 13.42
C SER A 206 0.89 5.78 13.32
N GLU A 207 1.54 6.60 14.14
CA GLU A 207 1.34 8.05 14.14
C GLU A 207 1.67 8.68 12.79
N ARG A 208 2.65 8.12 12.08
CA ARG A 208 3.21 8.69 10.85
C ARG A 208 2.63 8.03 9.61
N ASN A 209 2.60 6.70 9.62
CA ASN A 209 2.24 5.90 8.48
C ASN A 209 0.79 5.44 8.51
N GLY A 210 0.13 5.39 9.68
CA GLY A 210 -1.28 5.03 9.77
C GLY A 210 -2.17 5.84 8.82
N PRO A 211 -2.08 7.19 8.81
CA PRO A 211 -2.77 8.03 7.83
C PRO A 211 -2.45 7.71 6.36
N LEU A 212 -1.17 7.52 6.04
CA LEU A 212 -0.72 7.27 4.67
C LEU A 212 -1.25 5.94 4.14
N VAL A 213 -1.10 4.89 4.94
CA VAL A 213 -1.58 3.54 4.64
C VAL A 213 -3.10 3.53 4.58
N LEU A 214 -3.80 4.16 5.53
CA LEU A 214 -5.27 4.21 5.52
C LEU A 214 -5.83 4.80 4.23
N ARG A 215 -5.29 5.94 3.77
CA ARG A 215 -5.74 6.56 2.51
C ARG A 215 -5.52 5.64 1.30
N HIS A 216 -4.35 5.00 1.25
CA HIS A 216 -3.98 4.08 0.17
C HIS A 216 -4.87 2.84 0.15
N GLU A 217 -5.00 2.15 1.28
CA GLU A 217 -5.78 0.91 1.36
C GLU A 217 -7.28 1.15 1.20
N LEU A 218 -7.80 2.29 1.68
CA LEU A 218 -9.17 2.67 1.37
C LEU A 218 -9.35 3.03 -0.11
N GLY A 219 -8.31 3.52 -0.80
CA GLY A 219 -8.32 3.67 -2.25
C GLY A 219 -8.66 2.35 -2.94
N HIS A 220 -7.97 1.27 -2.58
CA HIS A 220 -8.25 -0.08 -3.07
C HIS A 220 -9.60 -0.65 -2.61
N SER A 221 -10.02 -0.33 -1.39
CA SER A 221 -11.25 -0.89 -0.80
C SER A 221 -12.52 -0.20 -1.32
N LEU A 222 -12.44 1.10 -1.60
CA LEU A 222 -13.58 1.93 -2.00
C LEU A 222 -13.64 2.20 -3.49
N ILE A 223 -12.53 2.14 -4.22
CA ILE A 223 -12.45 2.51 -5.63
C ILE A 223 -12.06 1.28 -6.45
N PRO A 224 -12.70 0.99 -7.60
CA PRO A 224 -12.20 -0.01 -8.53
C PRO A 224 -10.97 0.53 -9.27
N VAL A 225 -9.84 0.63 -8.58
CA VAL A 225 -8.52 1.06 -9.08
C VAL A 225 -7.48 -0.01 -8.82
N GLY A 226 -6.41 0.04 -9.61
CA GLY A 226 -5.20 -0.73 -9.36
C GLY A 226 -4.08 0.14 -8.79
N GLU A 227 -2.90 -0.47 -8.71
CA GLU A 227 -1.67 0.20 -8.31
C GLU A 227 -1.20 1.21 -9.37
N GLU A 228 -0.58 2.31 -8.94
CA GLU A 228 0.13 3.22 -9.84
C GLU A 228 1.66 3.18 -9.65
N TYR A 229 2.15 2.57 -8.56
CA TYR A 229 3.58 2.36 -8.35
C TYR A 229 4.12 1.20 -9.17
N GLU A 230 5.42 1.23 -9.42
CA GLU A 230 6.13 0.16 -10.13
C GLU A 230 6.16 -1.10 -9.27
N GLY A 231 6.17 -2.30 -9.84
CA GLY A 231 6.43 -3.52 -9.08
C GLY A 231 5.23 -4.03 -8.25
N GLY A 232 4.04 -3.54 -8.56
CA GLY A 232 2.78 -4.14 -8.17
C GLY A 232 2.42 -5.35 -9.03
N TYR A 233 1.29 -5.98 -8.68
CA TYR A 233 0.71 -7.11 -9.42
C TYR A 233 -0.67 -6.80 -10.02
N ALA A 234 -1.25 -5.64 -9.68
CA ALA A 234 -2.65 -5.34 -9.86
C ALA A 234 -2.85 -4.01 -10.61
N TYR A 235 -2.81 -4.05 -11.94
CA TYR A 235 -2.97 -2.88 -12.80
C TYR A 235 -4.29 -2.93 -13.56
N PHE A 236 -5.33 -2.37 -12.96
CA PHE A 236 -6.69 -2.37 -13.50
C PHE A 236 -7.48 -1.12 -13.10
N GLY A 237 -8.76 -1.07 -13.45
CA GLY A 237 -9.65 -0.05 -12.93
C GLY A 237 -9.56 1.29 -13.66
N ALA A 238 -10.00 2.35 -12.98
CA ALA A 238 -10.12 3.70 -13.57
C ALA A 238 -8.77 4.36 -13.88
N ASN A 239 -7.71 3.96 -13.17
CA ASN A 239 -6.38 4.55 -13.22
C ASN A 239 -5.33 3.71 -13.95
N SER A 240 -5.74 2.62 -14.62
CA SER A 240 -4.83 1.76 -15.39
C SER A 240 -5.40 1.44 -16.76
N GLU A 241 -4.56 1.49 -17.80
CA GLU A 241 -4.92 1.10 -19.17
C GLU A 241 -3.77 0.37 -19.88
N LYS A 242 -4.08 -0.42 -20.90
CA LYS A 242 -3.09 -1.10 -21.74
C LYS A 242 -2.46 -0.13 -22.76
N LEU A 243 -1.23 -0.41 -23.20
CA LEU A 243 -0.54 0.42 -24.19
C LEU A 243 -1.30 0.50 -25.52
N GLU A 244 -1.92 -0.59 -25.95
CA GLU A 244 -2.68 -0.67 -27.21
C GLU A 244 -3.91 0.26 -27.21
N SER A 245 -4.37 0.66 -26.02
CA SER A 245 -5.52 1.52 -25.80
C SER A 245 -5.15 2.99 -25.58
N LEU A 246 -3.95 3.42 -25.98
CA LEU A 246 -3.49 4.82 -25.84
C LEU A 246 -4.46 5.86 -26.41
N ASN A 247 -5.15 5.58 -27.51
CA ASN A 247 -6.13 6.49 -28.11
C ASN A 247 -7.53 6.39 -27.48
N GLN A 248 -7.71 5.51 -26.48
CA GLN A 248 -8.98 5.21 -25.82
C GLN A 248 -8.82 5.14 -24.29
N LEU A 249 -7.93 5.96 -23.73
CA LEU A 249 -7.69 6.00 -22.28
C LEU A 249 -9.00 6.24 -21.52
N LYS A 250 -9.22 5.46 -20.47
CA LYS A 250 -10.38 5.61 -19.57
C LYS A 250 -10.51 7.01 -18.99
N TRP A 251 -9.38 7.70 -18.78
CA TRP A 251 -9.30 9.07 -18.29
C TRP A 251 -9.15 10.13 -19.38
N LYS A 252 -9.55 9.86 -20.63
CA LYS A 252 -9.44 10.82 -21.75
C LYS A 252 -10.04 12.21 -21.44
N GLY A 253 -11.09 12.27 -20.62
CA GLY A 253 -11.74 13.52 -20.21
C GLY A 253 -10.94 14.37 -19.22
N PHE A 254 -9.87 13.81 -18.63
CA PHE A 254 -8.98 14.47 -17.68
C PHE A 254 -7.65 14.88 -18.29
N LEU A 255 -7.36 14.53 -19.55
CA LEU A 255 -6.07 14.80 -20.18
C LEU A 255 -5.77 16.30 -20.19
N SER A 256 -4.57 16.66 -19.76
CA SER A 256 -4.12 18.07 -19.79
C SER A 256 -3.92 18.58 -21.22
N SER A 257 -3.72 17.68 -22.19
CA SER A 257 -3.71 17.99 -23.63
C SER A 257 -4.32 16.83 -24.41
N SER A 258 -5.29 17.13 -25.29
CA SER A 258 -5.96 16.15 -26.15
C SER A 258 -5.34 16.03 -27.54
N GLU A 259 -4.42 16.92 -27.92
CA GLU A 259 -3.90 17.01 -29.29
C GLU A 259 -2.68 16.11 -29.55
N GLN A 260 -1.94 15.73 -28.50
CA GLN A 260 -0.72 14.91 -28.60
C GLN A 260 -0.63 13.90 -27.45
N ILE A 261 -1.51 12.90 -27.49
CA ILE A 261 -1.42 11.77 -26.56
C ILE A 261 -0.22 10.91 -26.97
N ARG A 262 0.71 10.73 -26.04
CA ARG A 262 1.88 9.87 -26.19
C ARG A 262 2.18 9.19 -24.87
N VAL A 263 2.87 8.05 -24.94
CA VAL A 263 3.46 7.45 -23.74
C VAL A 263 4.63 8.32 -23.29
N GLU A 264 4.66 8.68 -22.03
CA GLU A 264 5.77 9.41 -21.41
C GLU A 264 7.01 8.51 -21.32
N ASP A 265 8.17 9.03 -21.69
CA ASP A 265 9.39 8.23 -21.77
C ASP A 265 10.13 8.21 -20.44
N VAL A 266 9.86 7.18 -19.65
CA VAL A 266 10.60 6.83 -18.45
C VAL A 266 11.03 5.37 -18.55
N LYS A 267 12.18 5.04 -17.99
CA LYS A 267 12.67 3.66 -17.86
C LYS A 267 12.94 3.35 -16.40
N VAL A 268 12.73 2.09 -16.03
CA VAL A 268 12.96 1.58 -14.68
C VAL A 268 14.02 0.48 -14.73
N PRO A 269 15.31 0.81 -14.91
CA PRO A 269 16.37 -0.20 -15.02
C PRO A 269 16.60 -0.99 -13.72
N VAL A 270 16.09 -0.51 -12.59
CA VAL A 270 16.12 -1.23 -11.32
C VAL A 270 14.75 -1.20 -10.66
N GLN A 271 14.25 -2.38 -10.28
CA GLN A 271 13.07 -2.56 -9.46
C GLN A 271 13.34 -3.75 -8.51
N ALA A 272 13.50 -3.48 -7.22
CA ALA A 272 13.86 -4.49 -6.23
C ALA A 272 13.10 -4.29 -4.91
N TYR A 273 12.62 -5.40 -4.34
CA TYR A 273 11.99 -5.46 -3.02
C TYR A 273 12.75 -6.42 -2.10
N PRO A 274 13.98 -6.07 -1.69
CA PRO A 274 14.91 -7.04 -1.12
C PRO A 274 14.55 -7.47 0.31
N TRP A 275 13.86 -6.63 1.08
CA TRP A 275 13.63 -6.87 2.52
C TRP A 275 14.91 -7.31 3.24
N TYR A 276 16.01 -6.61 2.95
CA TYR A 276 17.35 -7.02 3.34
C TYR A 276 17.80 -6.27 4.58
N ASP A 277 18.24 -7.01 5.61
CA ASP A 277 18.76 -6.46 6.85
C ASP A 277 20.19 -5.93 6.65
N LEU A 278 20.33 -4.61 6.68
CA LEU A 278 21.62 -3.93 6.49
C LEU A 278 22.58 -4.15 7.67
N SER A 279 22.13 -4.73 8.79
CA SER A 279 23.02 -5.18 9.86
C SER A 279 23.92 -6.34 9.42
N GLN A 280 23.49 -7.11 8.41
CA GLN A 280 24.23 -8.24 7.85
C GLN A 280 25.30 -7.81 6.85
N GLY A 281 25.26 -6.56 6.36
CA GLY A 281 26.21 -6.04 5.38
C GLY A 281 25.62 -4.98 4.44
N PRO A 282 26.42 -4.51 3.47
CA PRO A 282 25.94 -3.61 2.43
C PRO A 282 25.03 -4.34 1.44
N TYR A 283 23.96 -3.67 1.00
CA TYR A 283 23.14 -4.09 -0.12
C TYR A 283 23.62 -3.41 -1.40
N ASN A 284 24.02 -4.21 -2.40
CA ASN A 284 24.54 -3.73 -3.67
C ASN A 284 23.62 -4.15 -4.83
N VAL A 285 23.35 -3.23 -5.74
CA VAL A 285 22.66 -3.52 -7.01
C VAL A 285 23.49 -3.00 -8.16
N THR A 286 23.85 -3.89 -9.07
CA THR A 286 24.50 -3.54 -10.34
C THR A 286 23.49 -3.60 -11.46
N PHE A 287 23.44 -2.57 -12.30
CA PHE A 287 22.49 -2.45 -13.39
C PHE A 287 23.08 -1.70 -14.58
N GLU A 288 22.51 -1.89 -15.76
CA GLU A 288 22.87 -1.13 -16.95
C GLU A 288 21.90 0.05 -17.13
N SER A 289 22.44 1.25 -17.33
CA SER A 289 21.62 2.44 -17.63
C SER A 289 20.90 2.26 -18.97
N SER A 290 19.68 2.77 -19.06
CA SER A 290 18.91 2.81 -20.30
C SER A 290 19.50 3.81 -21.32
N SER A 291 20.40 4.71 -20.88
CA SER A 291 21.18 5.56 -21.76
C SER A 291 22.26 4.76 -22.51
N LEU A 292 21.88 4.15 -23.63
CA LEU A 292 22.78 3.33 -24.43
C LEU A 292 23.96 4.12 -25.01
N LYS A 293 25.12 3.46 -25.11
CA LYS A 293 26.28 3.98 -25.83
C LYS A 293 25.92 4.15 -27.31
N ASN A 294 26.28 5.31 -27.88
CA ASN A 294 26.01 5.68 -29.28
C ASN A 294 24.52 5.82 -29.66
N SER A 295 23.62 6.00 -28.69
CA SER A 295 22.22 6.37 -28.93
C SER A 295 21.99 7.86 -28.75
N SER A 296 21.13 8.45 -29.60
CA SER A 296 20.58 9.79 -29.39
C SER A 296 19.47 9.82 -28.32
N HIS A 297 18.86 8.67 -28.00
CA HIS A 297 17.94 8.54 -26.87
C HIS A 297 18.74 8.50 -25.56
N THR A 298 18.68 9.61 -24.83
CA THR A 298 19.42 9.80 -23.56
C THR A 298 18.47 10.18 -22.43
N TYR A 299 18.80 9.74 -21.23
CA TYR A 299 18.03 9.99 -20.02
C TYR A 299 18.83 10.94 -19.11
N PRO A 300 18.71 12.27 -19.32
CA PRO A 300 19.57 13.26 -18.67
C PRO A 300 19.25 13.47 -17.19
N THR A 301 18.10 12.97 -16.72
CA THR A 301 17.67 13.04 -15.32
C THR A 301 17.14 11.69 -14.88
N GLY A 302 17.15 11.45 -13.57
CA GLY A 302 16.58 10.25 -12.99
C GLY A 302 16.10 10.49 -11.56
N LEU A 303 15.58 9.42 -10.96
CA LEU A 303 15.17 9.37 -9.57
C LEU A 303 15.60 8.04 -8.97
N LEU A 304 16.28 8.09 -7.84
CA LEU A 304 16.49 6.91 -7.01
C LEU A 304 15.42 6.90 -5.91
N ARG A 305 14.55 5.89 -5.92
CA ARG A 305 13.60 5.64 -4.85
C ARG A 305 14.05 4.47 -4.00
N LEU A 306 13.89 4.61 -2.69
CA LEU A 306 14.13 3.52 -1.77
C LEU A 306 13.25 3.64 -0.54
N SER A 307 12.92 2.50 0.07
CA SER A 307 12.23 2.47 1.36
C SER A 307 13.04 1.70 2.38
N MET A 308 12.94 2.10 3.64
CA MET A 308 13.71 1.52 4.74
C MET A 308 12.94 1.57 6.07
N SER A 309 13.32 0.72 7.02
CA SER A 309 12.78 0.71 8.39
C SER A 309 13.89 0.74 9.44
N SER A 310 13.57 1.17 10.66
CA SER A 310 14.51 1.26 11.80
C SER A 310 15.78 2.08 11.56
N ILE A 311 15.75 3.04 10.63
CA ILE A 311 16.86 3.97 10.36
C ILE A 311 16.37 5.39 10.67
N PRO A 312 16.57 5.89 11.91
CA PRO A 312 15.97 7.15 12.35
C PRO A 312 16.66 8.43 11.84
N TYR A 313 17.97 8.38 11.53
CA TYR A 313 18.79 9.56 11.24
C TYR A 313 19.58 9.40 9.92
N PRO A 314 19.86 10.51 9.21
CA PRO A 314 20.62 10.46 7.96
C PRO A 314 22.07 10.02 8.20
N SER A 315 22.62 10.29 9.39
CA SER A 315 23.96 9.83 9.80
C SER A 315 24.08 8.31 9.88
N HIS A 316 22.97 7.57 9.95
CA HIS A 316 22.97 6.11 10.08
C HIS A 316 23.16 5.37 8.75
N ILE A 317 22.94 6.03 7.61
CA ILE A 317 22.88 5.38 6.31
C ILE A 317 23.79 6.08 5.31
N SER A 318 24.45 5.30 4.48
CA SER A 318 25.16 5.78 3.30
C SER A 318 24.54 5.16 2.06
N VAL A 319 24.22 6.02 1.08
CA VAL A 319 23.73 5.62 -0.23
C VAL A 319 24.68 6.22 -1.26
N SER A 320 25.17 5.42 -2.19
CA SER A 320 26.08 5.89 -3.24
C SER A 320 25.78 5.24 -4.59
N ILE A 321 26.08 5.96 -5.67
CA ILE A 321 26.11 5.44 -7.04
C ILE A 321 27.54 5.54 -7.54
N ASN A 322 28.12 4.43 -8.00
CA ASN A 322 29.50 4.38 -8.49
C ASN A 322 30.50 4.99 -7.48
N GLN A 323 30.31 4.72 -6.19
CA GLN A 323 31.10 5.26 -5.07
C GLN A 323 30.93 6.77 -4.80
N VAL A 324 30.07 7.46 -5.54
CA VAL A 324 29.70 8.85 -5.27
C VAL A 324 28.53 8.88 -4.30
N ALA A 325 28.76 9.43 -3.10
CA ALA A 325 27.73 9.52 -2.06
C ALA A 325 26.59 10.47 -2.47
N LEU A 326 25.37 10.05 -2.19
CA LEU A 326 24.15 10.81 -2.43
C LEU A 326 23.69 11.52 -1.15
N ASN A 327 23.10 12.70 -1.30
CA ASN A 327 22.50 13.41 -0.18
C ASN A 327 21.12 12.81 0.13
N VAL A 328 20.97 12.24 1.32
CA VAL A 328 19.71 11.65 1.80
C VAL A 328 18.94 12.56 2.75
N SER A 329 19.48 13.72 3.11
CA SER A 329 19.01 14.54 4.25
C SER A 329 17.55 15.00 4.12
N GLU A 330 17.08 15.28 2.90
CA GLU A 330 15.70 15.71 2.66
C GLU A 330 14.66 14.66 3.09
N ALA A 331 15.04 13.39 3.05
CA ALA A 331 14.17 12.29 3.48
C ALA A 331 14.25 11.98 4.99
N PHE A 332 14.98 12.82 5.76
CA PHE A 332 15.03 12.79 7.22
C PHE A 332 14.58 14.13 7.81
N PRO A 333 13.32 14.54 7.58
CA PRO A 333 12.83 15.80 8.14
C PRO A 333 12.82 15.74 9.68
N PRO A 334 13.00 16.88 10.38
CA PRO A 334 13.01 16.93 11.85
C PRO A 334 11.76 16.34 12.49
N SER A 335 10.61 16.47 11.83
CA SER A 335 9.36 15.88 12.29
C SER A 335 9.43 14.36 12.43
N TRP A 336 10.32 13.68 11.70
CA TRP A 336 10.59 12.24 11.71
C TRP A 336 11.83 11.83 12.52
N ALA A 337 12.45 12.76 13.26
CA ALA A 337 13.61 12.45 14.07
C ALA A 337 13.31 11.32 15.09
N GLY A 338 14.24 10.36 15.21
CA GLY A 338 14.13 9.25 16.17
C GLY A 338 13.12 8.15 15.80
N THR A 339 12.35 8.30 14.73
CA THR A 339 11.35 7.27 14.37
C THR A 339 12.00 6.02 13.78
N LYS A 340 11.61 4.87 14.31
CA LYS A 340 11.98 3.53 13.82
C LYS A 340 11.00 2.98 12.79
N ASP A 341 9.97 3.76 12.46
CA ASP A 341 8.95 3.41 11.48
C ASP A 341 9.51 3.36 10.04
N ARG A 342 8.75 2.77 9.11
CA ARG A 342 9.11 2.71 7.69
C ARG A 342 9.06 4.08 7.05
N ARG A 343 10.01 4.37 6.14
CA ARG A 343 10.09 5.62 5.40
C ARG A 343 10.45 5.38 3.94
N TRP A 344 10.11 6.36 3.09
CA TRP A 344 10.49 6.41 1.68
C TRP A 344 11.43 7.58 1.45
N LEU A 345 12.44 7.34 0.64
CA LEU A 345 13.44 8.30 0.21
C LEU A 345 13.32 8.44 -1.30
N GLU A 346 13.17 9.67 -1.76
CA GLU A 346 13.18 10.04 -3.17
C GLU A 346 14.40 10.94 -3.37
N ILE A 347 15.40 10.46 -4.11
CA ILE A 347 16.68 11.15 -4.31
C ILE A 347 16.77 11.54 -5.78
N PRO A 348 16.58 12.84 -6.12
CA PRO A 348 16.71 13.30 -7.49
C PRO A 348 18.12 13.09 -8.04
N LEU A 349 18.21 12.65 -9.29
CA LEU A 349 19.45 12.49 -10.03
C LEU A 349 19.47 13.50 -11.19
N PRO A 350 19.79 14.79 -10.93
CA PRO A 350 19.65 15.85 -11.91
C PRO A 350 20.61 15.74 -13.10
N ASN A 351 21.66 14.94 -12.95
CA ASN A 351 22.64 14.65 -14.02
C ASN A 351 22.43 13.25 -14.63
N GLY A 352 21.33 12.56 -14.28
CA GLY A 352 21.03 11.21 -14.73
C GLY A 352 21.98 10.17 -14.13
N ILE A 353 22.08 9.04 -14.84
CA ILE A 353 22.97 7.92 -14.54
C ILE A 353 24.03 7.82 -15.65
N ASP A 354 25.26 7.43 -15.31
CA ASP A 354 26.32 7.23 -16.28
C ASP A 354 25.98 6.11 -17.28
N LYS A 355 26.40 6.26 -18.54
CA LYS A 355 26.15 5.25 -19.57
C LYS A 355 26.87 3.93 -19.26
N GLY A 356 26.17 2.81 -19.38
CA GLY A 356 26.72 1.47 -19.16
C GLY A 356 26.41 0.94 -17.77
N VAL A 357 27.33 0.15 -17.20
CA VAL A 357 27.12 -0.54 -15.93
C VAL A 357 27.36 0.42 -14.76
N ASN A 358 26.39 0.48 -13.85
CA ASN A 358 26.39 1.27 -12.64
C ASN A 358 26.19 0.38 -11.43
N THR A 359 26.64 0.82 -10.26
CA THR A 359 26.37 0.12 -9.00
C THR A 359 25.82 1.09 -7.96
N ILE A 360 24.66 0.77 -7.40
CA ILE A 360 24.15 1.38 -6.18
C ILE A 360 24.62 0.56 -5.00
N ASP A 361 25.14 1.25 -3.99
CA ASP A 361 25.51 0.69 -2.71
C ASP A 361 24.71 1.39 -1.60
N VAL A 362 24.04 0.59 -0.77
CA VAL A 362 23.33 1.04 0.42
C VAL A 362 23.89 0.31 1.63
N ARG A 363 24.34 1.04 2.65
CA ARG A 363 24.95 0.45 3.84
C ARG A 363 24.76 1.30 5.09
N LEU A 364 24.70 0.65 6.24
CA LEU A 364 24.79 1.36 7.50
C LEU A 364 26.18 1.99 7.67
N THR A 365 26.21 3.19 8.23
CA THR A 365 27.45 3.79 8.75
C THR A 365 27.82 3.11 10.07
N LYS A 366 29.00 3.45 10.63
CA LYS A 366 29.37 2.99 11.97
C LYS A 366 28.31 3.36 13.02
N GLU A 367 27.83 4.60 12.99
CA GLU A 367 26.77 5.08 13.88
C GLU A 367 25.47 4.31 13.65
N GLY A 368 25.11 4.06 12.39
CA GLY A 368 23.94 3.26 12.03
C GLY A 368 24.02 1.81 12.50
N MET A 369 25.20 1.20 12.48
CA MET A 369 25.43 -0.15 13.01
C MET A 369 25.26 -0.20 14.53
N GLU A 370 25.79 0.79 15.25
CA GLU A 370 25.76 0.88 16.72
C GLU A 370 24.38 1.32 17.27
N ALA A 371 23.56 1.97 16.45
CA ALA A 371 22.22 2.42 16.84
C ALA A 371 21.30 1.27 17.28
N GLU A 372 20.41 1.53 18.22
CA GLU A 372 19.43 0.54 18.68
C GLU A 372 18.50 0.12 17.54
N GLU A 373 18.35 -1.19 17.34
CA GLU A 373 17.42 -1.75 16.36
C GLU A 373 15.96 -1.51 16.77
N GLY A 374 15.08 -1.39 15.76
CA GLY A 374 13.64 -1.30 15.95
C GLY A 374 12.93 -2.60 15.62
N GLN A 375 11.70 -2.72 16.08
CA GLN A 375 10.78 -3.73 15.55
C GLN A 375 10.59 -3.41 14.06
N GLY A 376 11.01 -4.32 13.17
CA GLY A 376 11.18 -4.00 11.75
C GLY A 376 12.50 -4.46 11.16
N GLY A 377 13.54 -4.48 11.99
CA GLY A 377 14.92 -4.60 11.54
C GLY A 377 15.42 -3.37 10.79
N LYS A 378 16.75 -3.22 10.66
CA LYS A 378 17.39 -2.14 9.88
C LYS A 378 17.37 -2.48 8.38
N MET A 379 16.15 -2.57 7.84
CA MET A 379 15.93 -3.08 6.50
C MET A 379 16.06 -2.01 5.43
N ILE A 380 16.65 -2.37 4.29
CA ILE A 380 16.24 -1.81 3.00
C ILE A 380 15.08 -2.64 2.47
N THR A 381 13.94 -2.00 2.24
CA THR A 381 12.68 -2.69 1.91
C THR A 381 12.33 -2.60 0.43
N SER A 382 12.72 -1.52 -0.26
CA SER A 382 12.64 -1.42 -1.72
C SER A 382 13.76 -0.52 -2.26
N LEU A 383 14.10 -0.71 -3.53
CA LEU A 383 15.03 0.11 -4.30
C LEU A 383 14.61 0.12 -5.76
N GLU A 384 14.41 1.31 -6.31
CA GLU A 384 13.99 1.55 -7.68
C GLU A 384 14.81 2.69 -8.29
N VAL A 385 15.19 2.56 -9.56
CA VAL A 385 15.83 3.64 -10.32
C VAL A 385 14.91 3.97 -11.49
N GLU A 386 14.53 5.24 -11.62
CA GLU A 386 13.82 5.77 -12.77
C GLU A 386 14.74 6.68 -13.58
N GLU A 387 14.71 6.56 -14.89
CA GLU A 387 15.47 7.38 -15.84
C GLU A 387 14.49 8.08 -16.79
N TYR A 388 14.52 9.41 -16.86
CA TYR A 388 13.52 10.20 -17.59
C TYR A 388 14.05 10.73 -18.92
N GLY A 389 13.23 10.62 -19.96
CA GLY A 389 13.60 10.95 -21.33
C GLY A 389 13.81 12.45 -21.54
N GLY A 390 15.00 12.83 -22.02
CA GLY A 390 15.31 14.21 -22.36
C GLY A 390 14.53 14.77 -23.55
N GLN A 391 14.72 16.07 -23.81
CA GLN A 391 14.19 16.78 -24.98
C GLN A 391 12.64 16.76 -25.08
N GLY A 392 11.94 16.84 -23.95
CA GLY A 392 10.48 16.89 -23.91
C GLY A 392 9.77 15.54 -24.09
N ARG A 393 10.52 14.43 -24.11
CA ARG A 393 9.96 13.07 -24.15
C ARG A 393 9.29 12.65 -22.82
N PHE A 394 9.62 13.33 -21.73
CA PHE A 394 8.98 13.18 -20.43
C PHE A 394 8.46 14.51 -19.90
N ASN A 395 7.24 14.52 -19.37
CA ASN A 395 6.62 15.67 -18.74
C ASN A 395 6.74 15.61 -17.21
N HIS A 396 7.58 16.47 -16.63
CA HIS A 396 7.79 16.58 -15.19
C HIS A 396 6.78 17.49 -14.48
N SER A 397 5.84 18.11 -15.20
CA SER A 397 4.93 19.09 -14.63
C SER A 397 4.00 18.42 -13.61
N GLU A 398 4.05 18.88 -12.36
CA GLU A 398 3.16 18.39 -11.32
C GLU A 398 1.69 18.61 -11.71
N GLY A 399 0.86 17.59 -11.51
CA GLY A 399 -0.55 17.62 -11.90
C GLY A 399 -0.83 17.43 -13.39
N PHE A 400 0.20 17.24 -14.25
CA PHE A 400 -0.04 16.85 -15.64
C PHE A 400 -0.69 15.47 -15.71
N ILE A 401 -1.79 15.40 -16.44
CA ILE A 401 -2.54 14.17 -16.69
C ILE A 401 -2.30 13.75 -18.14
N GLY A 402 -1.63 12.61 -18.30
CA GLY A 402 -1.20 12.06 -19.57
C GLY A 402 -1.26 10.54 -19.58
N ALA A 403 -0.27 9.89 -20.21
CA ALA A 403 -0.12 8.45 -20.23
C ALA A 403 1.30 8.07 -19.80
N PHE A 404 1.48 7.84 -18.51
CA PHE A 404 2.77 7.43 -17.94
C PHE A 404 2.84 5.90 -17.88
N PRO A 405 3.94 5.27 -18.31
CA PRO A 405 4.07 3.82 -18.19
C PRO A 405 4.23 3.42 -16.72
N THR A 406 3.63 2.30 -16.36
CA THR A 406 3.82 1.60 -15.09
C THR A 406 4.31 0.19 -15.39
N TYR A 407 5.33 -0.26 -14.66
CA TYR A 407 6.06 -1.50 -14.86
C TYR A 407 5.74 -2.49 -13.75
N ALA A 408 5.01 -3.55 -14.09
CA ALA A 408 4.75 -4.67 -13.19
C ALA A 408 6.03 -5.47 -12.90
N MET A 409 6.03 -6.27 -11.83
CA MET A 409 7.19 -7.13 -11.51
C MET A 409 7.47 -8.22 -12.55
N ASP A 410 6.47 -8.63 -13.33
CA ASP A 410 6.67 -9.55 -14.45
C ASP A 410 7.15 -8.85 -15.74
N GLY A 411 7.45 -7.54 -15.66
CA GLY A 411 7.89 -6.71 -16.77
C GLY A 411 6.75 -6.21 -17.67
N LYS A 412 5.49 -6.58 -17.40
CA LYS A 412 4.34 -6.08 -18.15
C LYS A 412 4.19 -4.58 -17.93
N VAL A 413 3.90 -3.85 -19.01
CA VAL A 413 3.69 -2.41 -18.96
C VAL A 413 2.20 -2.08 -19.09
N THR A 414 1.71 -1.21 -18.22
CA THR A 414 0.41 -0.54 -18.34
C THR A 414 0.63 0.97 -18.33
N LEU A 415 -0.44 1.75 -18.46
CA LEU A 415 -0.45 3.20 -18.42
C LEU A 415 -1.20 3.66 -17.17
N ARG A 416 -0.71 4.73 -16.54
CA ARG A 416 -1.35 5.46 -15.44
C ARG A 416 -1.55 6.94 -15.82
N PRO A 417 -2.50 7.65 -15.18
CA PRO A 417 -2.86 9.02 -15.56
C PRO A 417 -1.81 10.06 -15.17
N THR A 418 -1.06 9.87 -14.09
CA THR A 418 -0.12 10.87 -13.57
C THR A 418 1.24 10.27 -13.25
N ASN A 419 2.30 11.10 -13.22
CA ASN A 419 3.57 10.67 -12.64
C ASN A 419 3.47 10.66 -11.12
N ASP A 420 3.53 11.79 -10.43
CA ASP A 420 3.66 11.85 -8.95
C ASP A 420 2.51 12.54 -8.22
N ALA A 421 1.36 12.67 -8.89
CA ALA A 421 0.23 13.45 -8.39
C ALA A 421 -0.90 12.59 -7.79
N CYS A 422 -0.64 11.29 -7.55
CA CYS A 422 -1.62 10.37 -6.97
C CYS A 422 -1.04 9.60 -5.77
N LEU A 423 -1.78 9.57 -4.66
CA LEU A 423 -1.43 8.74 -3.50
C LEU A 423 -1.39 7.23 -3.81
N MET A 424 -2.06 6.78 -4.90
CA MET A 424 -1.99 5.37 -5.36
C MET A 424 -0.63 5.01 -5.96
N ARG A 425 0.19 6.01 -6.32
CA ARG A 425 1.60 5.81 -6.69
C ARG A 425 2.52 6.12 -5.52
N SER A 426 2.33 7.28 -4.90
CA SER A 426 3.23 7.76 -3.86
C SER A 426 2.45 8.01 -2.57
N VAL A 427 2.53 7.06 -1.65
CA VAL A 427 1.76 7.05 -0.39
C VAL A 427 2.05 8.24 0.52
N ASN A 428 3.16 8.96 0.29
CA ASN A 428 3.49 10.20 1.01
C ASN A 428 2.65 11.41 0.55
N ARG A 429 1.90 11.29 -0.54
CA ARG A 429 1.00 12.33 -1.04
C ARG A 429 -0.37 12.23 -0.34
N PRO A 430 -0.99 13.36 0.03
CA PRO A 430 -2.24 13.35 0.77
C PRO A 430 -3.49 13.11 -0.08
N SER A 431 -3.40 13.17 -1.41
CA SER A 431 -4.56 13.28 -2.30
C SER A 431 -4.52 12.30 -3.47
N PHE A 432 -5.70 11.83 -3.88
CA PHE A 432 -5.88 11.13 -5.14
C PHE A 432 -5.67 12.11 -6.31
N CYS A 433 -5.18 11.62 -7.45
CA CYS A 433 -5.25 12.39 -8.68
C CYS A 433 -6.72 12.61 -9.09
N PRO A 434 -7.03 13.58 -9.97
CA PRO A 434 -8.41 13.86 -10.38
C PRO A 434 -9.18 12.64 -10.90
N VAL A 435 -8.49 11.70 -11.57
CA VAL A 435 -9.09 10.45 -12.07
C VAL A 435 -9.55 9.55 -10.93
N CYS A 436 -8.68 9.32 -9.94
CA CYS A 436 -9.01 8.50 -8.78
C CYS A 436 -10.03 9.19 -7.85
N ALA A 437 -9.98 10.52 -7.73
CA ALA A 437 -10.93 11.30 -6.95
C ALA A 437 -12.36 11.23 -7.53
N ASP A 438 -12.52 11.33 -8.85
CA ASP A 438 -13.80 11.15 -9.55
C ASP A 438 -14.29 9.70 -9.45
N ALA A 439 -13.40 8.72 -9.60
CA ALA A 439 -13.73 7.31 -9.45
C ALA A 439 -14.22 6.98 -8.04
N LEU A 440 -13.64 7.59 -7.00
CA LEU A 440 -14.09 7.46 -5.61
C LEU A 440 -15.53 7.95 -5.46
N GLU A 441 -15.82 9.17 -5.90
CA GLU A 441 -17.17 9.74 -5.77
C GLU A 441 -18.23 8.87 -6.46
N LYS A 442 -17.96 8.45 -7.71
CA LYS A 442 -18.84 7.53 -8.45
C LYS A 442 -19.04 6.20 -7.75
N SER A 443 -17.97 5.64 -7.17
CA SER A 443 -18.05 4.37 -6.44
C SER A 443 -18.90 4.49 -5.18
N LEU A 444 -18.72 5.57 -4.40
CA LEU A 444 -19.52 5.80 -3.19
C LEU A 444 -21.00 6.02 -3.51
N LEU A 445 -21.32 6.85 -4.50
CA LEU A 445 -22.70 7.05 -4.97
C LEU A 445 -23.32 5.73 -5.45
N GLY A 446 -22.58 4.91 -6.19
CA GLY A 446 -23.04 3.59 -6.63
C GLY A 446 -23.27 2.62 -5.48
N LYS A 447 -22.46 2.66 -4.42
CA LYS A 447 -22.69 1.85 -3.20
C LYS A 447 -23.95 2.32 -2.46
N ILE A 448 -24.15 3.62 -2.31
CA ILE A 448 -25.34 4.20 -1.66
C ILE A 448 -26.62 3.80 -2.42
N GLU A 449 -26.62 3.88 -3.74
CA GLU A 449 -27.76 3.49 -4.56
C GLU A 449 -28.12 2.01 -4.38
N LYS A 450 -27.11 1.12 -4.35
CA LYS A 450 -27.33 -0.31 -4.09
C LYS A 450 -27.91 -0.57 -2.69
N LYS A 451 -27.50 0.20 -1.68
CA LYS A 451 -28.08 0.12 -0.32
C LYS A 451 -29.56 0.50 -0.32
N ARG A 452 -29.94 1.57 -1.02
CA ARG A 452 -31.35 1.99 -1.13
C ARG A 452 -32.22 0.90 -1.77
N LEU A 453 -31.77 0.33 -2.89
CA LEU A 453 -32.51 -0.72 -3.60
C LEU A 453 -32.69 -2.01 -2.77
N THR A 454 -31.73 -2.34 -1.90
CA THR A 454 -31.84 -3.51 -1.01
C THR A 454 -32.80 -3.29 0.15
N VAL A 455 -32.93 -2.05 0.64
CA VAL A 455 -33.92 -1.67 1.67
C VAL A 455 -35.32 -1.64 1.09
N ASP A 456 -35.51 -1.03 -0.09
CA ASP A 456 -36.83 -0.88 -0.72
C ASP A 456 -37.37 -2.22 -1.25
N GLY A 457 -36.50 -3.09 -1.78
CA GLY A 457 -36.89 -4.42 -2.27
C GLY A 457 -37.28 -5.43 -1.17
N GLY A 458 -37.02 -5.12 0.10
CA GLY A 458 -37.42 -5.94 1.25
C GLY A 458 -38.76 -5.54 1.89
N MET A 459 -39.42 -4.49 1.38
CA MET A 459 -40.72 -4.02 1.88
C MET A 459 -41.94 -4.66 1.19
N ASP A 460 -41.74 -5.48 0.16
CA ASP A 460 -42.79 -6.11 -0.65
C ASP A 460 -42.85 -7.66 -0.52
N SER A 461 -42.25 -8.24 0.52
CA SER A 461 -42.28 -9.70 0.79
C SER A 461 -42.94 -10.08 2.10
#